data_AF-A0A963HUS2-F1
#
_entry.id   AF-A0A963HUS2-F1
#
_cell.length_a   1.000
_cell.length_b   1.000
_cell.length_c   1.000
_cell.angle_alpha   90.00
_cell.angle_beta   90.00
_cell.angle_gamma   90.00
#
_symmetry.space_group_name_H-M   'P 1'
#
loop_
_entity.id
_entity.type
_entity.pdbx_description
1 polymer ?
#
loop_
_entity_poly.entity_id
_entity_poly.type
_entity_poly.pdbx_seq_one_letter_code
_entity_poly.pdbx_strand_id
1 'polypeptide(L)'
;MFESAELGHSTGKAEYEAEVPLLRAELLDAQFDLRELAECAVVVLINGVDAAGKGETVNLLGEWLDPRHLVIRAFDSPSDEARQRPPMWRFWRSLPPKGRIGILFGNWYHEPIQRRAARQMKASRLDQRLDEINHFEAMLAREGVLLVKFWFHLSRDRQKARLKKLAADPATRWRVTEADWRNYKKYNKLRDVAEHVLRHTDTAEAPWIVVDGSDARYRALRVGRTLLASIRKRLGVARQWQARLSVAPMAPAEDGRSLLDALVLDQPMRKKAYGRALERLQGRLALLTRRAGFGKRALVLVFEGMDAAGKGGAIRRVTAALDARQYQVVPIGAPTEEERAQPYLWRFWRHLPRRGKAVIFDRSWYGRVLVERVEGFCAEADWMRAYQEINDFEDQLADAGAVVVKFWLAISQDEQLVRFETRANEPHKRFKITDEDWRNRERWPEYARAVSDMIDRTSTEVSPWTLIEADNKRFARIKVLETICNRLEAALD
;
A
#
# COMPACT_ATOMS: atom_id res chain seq x y z
N MET A 1 -31.33 1.40 -2.81
CA MET A 1 -30.30 2.23 -3.49
C MET A 1 -30.34 2.11 -5.01
N PHE A 2 -30.37 0.89 -5.57
CA PHE A 2 -30.20 0.70 -7.03
C PHE A 2 -31.38 1.09 -7.92
N GLU A 3 -32.57 1.32 -7.36
CA GLU A 3 -33.80 1.60 -8.11
C GLU A 3 -33.67 2.81 -9.07
N SER A 4 -32.89 3.82 -8.69
CA SER A 4 -32.61 4.97 -9.57
C SER A 4 -31.91 4.57 -10.88
N ALA A 5 -31.13 3.48 -10.87
CA ALA A 5 -30.46 2.93 -12.05
C ALA A 5 -31.27 1.79 -12.71
N GLU A 6 -32.51 1.57 -12.28
CA GLU A 6 -33.45 0.61 -12.90
C GLU A 6 -34.58 1.33 -13.67
N LEU A 7 -34.64 2.66 -13.60
CA LEU A 7 -35.64 3.50 -14.28
C LEU A 7 -35.65 3.36 -15.81
N GLY A 8 -34.59 2.80 -16.41
CA GLY A 8 -34.52 2.60 -17.86
C GLY A 8 -34.01 3.84 -18.59
N HIS A 9 -32.92 4.42 -18.08
CA HIS A 9 -32.28 5.56 -18.72
C HIS A 9 -31.82 5.19 -20.13
N SER A 10 -32.03 6.09 -21.08
CA SER A 10 -31.70 5.87 -22.49
C SER A 10 -31.30 7.17 -23.18
N THR A 11 -30.41 7.09 -24.16
CA THR A 11 -30.01 8.22 -25.00
C THR A 11 -30.39 7.95 -26.45
N GLY A 12 -30.98 8.94 -27.13
CA GLY A 12 -31.32 8.87 -28.55
C GLY A 12 -30.08 8.69 -29.43
N LYS A 13 -30.25 8.09 -30.62
CA LYS A 13 -29.12 7.89 -31.56
C LYS A 13 -28.52 9.23 -32.01
N ALA A 14 -29.36 10.16 -32.44
CA ALA A 14 -28.93 11.46 -32.94
C ALA A 14 -28.22 12.29 -31.85
N GLU A 15 -28.76 12.29 -30.63
CA GLU A 15 -28.13 12.94 -29.47
C GLU A 15 -26.74 12.35 -29.20
N TYR A 16 -26.63 11.02 -29.16
CA TYR A 16 -25.35 10.34 -28.96
C TYR A 16 -24.33 10.66 -30.06
N GLU A 17 -24.73 10.63 -31.33
CA GLU A 17 -23.84 10.93 -32.46
C GLU A 17 -23.38 12.39 -32.50
N ALA A 18 -24.21 13.32 -32.01
CA ALA A 18 -23.85 14.73 -31.88
C ALA A 18 -22.85 14.99 -30.73
N GLU A 19 -23.02 14.30 -29.60
CA GLU A 19 -22.21 14.59 -28.41
C GLU A 19 -20.86 13.86 -28.35
N VAL A 20 -20.78 12.64 -28.89
CA VAL A 20 -19.57 11.82 -28.80
C VAL A 20 -18.33 12.53 -29.35
N PRO A 21 -18.36 13.21 -30.52
CA PRO A 21 -17.19 13.92 -31.03
C PRO A 21 -16.66 14.99 -30.06
N LEU A 22 -17.57 15.76 -29.44
CA LEU A 22 -17.22 16.81 -28.47
C LEU A 22 -16.64 16.20 -27.20
N LEU A 23 -17.34 15.23 -26.61
CA LEU A 23 -16.89 14.56 -25.40
C LEU A 23 -15.53 13.87 -25.59
N ARG A 24 -15.31 13.27 -26.76
CA ARG A 24 -14.04 12.63 -27.12
C ARG A 24 -12.90 13.63 -27.18
N ALA A 25 -13.09 14.77 -27.85
CA ALA A 25 -12.08 15.82 -27.92
C ALA A 25 -11.71 16.32 -26.51
N GLU A 26 -12.72 16.64 -25.70
CA GLU A 26 -12.49 17.12 -24.33
C GLU A 26 -11.81 16.09 -23.41
N LEU A 27 -12.12 14.80 -23.59
CA LEU A 27 -11.45 13.71 -22.88
C LEU A 27 -9.97 13.60 -23.27
N LEU A 28 -9.64 13.76 -24.55
CA LEU A 28 -8.26 13.76 -25.05
C LEU A 28 -7.49 14.94 -24.50
N ASP A 29 -8.07 16.14 -24.53
CA ASP A 29 -7.44 17.35 -23.97
C ASP A 29 -7.17 17.17 -22.46
N ALA A 30 -8.17 16.70 -21.70
CA ALA A 30 -8.01 16.45 -20.27
C ALA A 30 -6.97 15.34 -19.96
N GLN A 31 -6.85 14.32 -20.81
CA GLN A 31 -5.82 13.30 -20.68
C GLN A 31 -4.42 13.85 -20.98
N PHE A 32 -4.31 14.75 -21.95
CA PHE A 32 -3.07 15.41 -22.29
C PHE A 32 -2.62 16.36 -21.18
N ASP A 33 -3.52 17.19 -20.66
CA ASP A 33 -3.26 18.07 -19.51
C ASP A 33 -2.81 17.27 -18.28
N LEU A 34 -3.46 16.14 -17.99
CA LEU A 34 -3.06 15.23 -16.92
C LEU A 34 -1.62 14.76 -17.09
N ARG A 35 -1.24 14.38 -18.32
CA ARG A 35 0.10 13.89 -18.65
C ARG A 35 1.14 14.97 -18.51
N GLU A 36 0.87 16.17 -18.99
CA GLU A 36 1.80 17.30 -18.91
C GLU A 36 2.00 17.78 -17.47
N LEU A 37 0.93 17.83 -16.68
CA LEU A 37 1.02 18.22 -15.28
C LEU A 37 1.81 17.18 -14.46
N ALA A 38 1.55 15.88 -14.68
CA ALA A 38 2.24 14.78 -14.00
C ALA A 38 2.27 14.85 -12.45
N GLU A 39 1.32 15.56 -11.84
CA GLU A 39 1.21 15.70 -10.37
C GLU A 39 0.25 14.68 -9.74
N CYS A 40 -0.70 14.14 -10.51
CA CYS A 40 -1.70 13.20 -10.04
C CYS A 40 -1.85 12.01 -10.99
N ALA A 41 -2.34 10.88 -10.46
CA ALA A 41 -2.72 9.72 -11.26
C ALA A 41 -4.23 9.54 -11.20
N VAL A 42 -4.84 8.90 -12.20
CA VAL A 42 -6.27 8.59 -12.20
C VAL A 42 -6.47 7.08 -12.15
N VAL A 43 -7.28 6.61 -11.21
CA VAL A 43 -7.64 5.19 -11.07
C VAL A 43 -9.15 5.05 -11.22
N VAL A 44 -9.57 4.34 -12.27
CA VAL A 44 -10.97 4.05 -12.56
C VAL A 44 -11.28 2.61 -12.15
N LEU A 45 -12.17 2.44 -11.18
CA LEU A 45 -12.60 1.13 -10.70
C LEU A 45 -13.88 0.71 -11.40
N ILE A 46 -13.82 -0.41 -12.12
CA ILE A 46 -14.95 -0.94 -12.88
C ILE A 46 -15.57 -2.12 -12.13
N ASN A 47 -16.78 -1.91 -11.61
CA ASN A 47 -17.53 -2.88 -10.83
C ASN A 47 -18.97 -2.97 -11.36
N GLY A 48 -19.73 -3.95 -10.85
CA GLY A 48 -21.14 -4.10 -11.21
C GLY A 48 -21.54 -5.49 -11.66
N VAL A 49 -22.80 -5.59 -12.06
CA VAL A 49 -23.49 -6.81 -12.44
C VAL A 49 -22.92 -7.37 -13.76
N ASP A 50 -22.89 -8.69 -13.90
CA ASP A 50 -22.43 -9.34 -15.13
C ASP A 50 -23.35 -9.01 -16.31
N ALA A 51 -22.77 -8.87 -17.50
CA ALA A 51 -23.43 -8.40 -18.72
C ALA A 51 -24.00 -6.96 -18.69
N ALA A 52 -23.71 -6.14 -17.66
CA ALA A 52 -24.14 -4.74 -17.57
C ALA A 52 -23.35 -3.76 -18.46
N GLY A 53 -22.51 -4.25 -19.38
CA GLY A 53 -21.76 -3.41 -20.31
C GLY A 53 -20.40 -2.90 -19.83
N LYS A 54 -19.85 -3.49 -18.75
CA LYS A 54 -18.56 -3.10 -18.15
C LYS A 54 -17.42 -3.11 -19.18
N GLY A 55 -17.21 -4.25 -19.85
CA GLY A 55 -16.14 -4.43 -20.82
C GLY A 55 -16.35 -3.58 -22.08
N GLU A 56 -17.57 -3.54 -22.61
CA GLU A 56 -17.90 -2.73 -23.79
C GLU A 56 -17.64 -1.23 -23.55
N THR A 57 -17.97 -0.74 -22.36
CA THR A 57 -17.76 0.69 -22.04
C THR A 57 -16.28 1.02 -21.92
N VAL A 58 -15.45 0.14 -21.34
CA VAL A 58 -14.01 0.37 -21.26
C VAL A 58 -13.33 0.26 -22.63
N ASN A 59 -13.76 -0.66 -23.50
CA ASN A 59 -13.26 -0.72 -24.86
C ASN A 59 -13.52 0.60 -25.61
N LEU A 60 -14.74 1.15 -25.46
CA LEU A 60 -15.10 2.43 -26.05
C LEU A 60 -14.29 3.60 -25.44
N LEU A 61 -14.01 3.59 -24.14
CA LEU A 61 -13.08 4.56 -23.54
C LEU A 61 -11.68 4.45 -24.14
N GLY A 62 -11.21 3.24 -24.45
CA GLY A 62 -9.94 3.02 -25.15
C GLY A 62 -9.93 3.52 -26.59
N GLU A 63 -11.10 3.66 -27.23
CA GLU A 63 -11.25 4.33 -28.53
C GLU A 63 -11.33 5.85 -28.39
N TRP A 64 -11.96 6.35 -27.33
CA TRP A 64 -12.15 7.78 -27.09
C TRP A 64 -10.90 8.47 -26.58
N LEU A 65 -10.16 7.84 -25.66
CA LEU A 65 -8.89 8.31 -25.12
C LEU A 65 -7.72 7.77 -25.94
N ASP A 66 -6.52 8.30 -25.71
CA ASP A 66 -5.29 7.72 -26.26
C ASP A 66 -4.86 6.49 -25.44
N PRO A 67 -4.90 5.28 -26.02
CA PRO A 67 -4.58 4.04 -25.30
C PRO A 67 -3.11 3.96 -24.86
N ARG A 68 -2.19 4.74 -25.46
CA ARG A 68 -0.76 4.77 -25.07
C ARG A 68 -0.55 5.32 -23.65
N HIS A 69 -1.53 6.06 -23.16
CA HIS A 69 -1.54 6.68 -21.82
C HIS A 69 -2.52 5.99 -20.86
N LEU A 70 -3.11 4.86 -21.28
CA LEU A 70 -3.95 4.03 -20.44
C LEU A 70 -3.21 2.79 -19.94
N VAL A 71 -3.52 2.38 -18.71
CA VAL A 71 -3.12 1.08 -18.15
C VAL A 71 -4.38 0.33 -17.77
N ILE A 72 -4.79 -0.63 -18.60
CA ILE A 72 -5.96 -1.48 -18.31
C ILE A 72 -5.48 -2.78 -17.66
N ARG A 73 -6.05 -3.12 -16.50
CA ARG A 73 -5.74 -4.33 -15.75
C ARG A 73 -7.02 -5.02 -15.31
N ALA A 74 -7.09 -6.32 -15.53
CA ALA A 74 -8.14 -7.16 -14.98
C ALA A 74 -7.51 -8.12 -13.97
N PHE A 75 -8.03 -8.12 -12.75
CA PHE A 75 -7.62 -9.03 -11.70
C PHE A 75 -8.61 -10.18 -11.60
N ASP A 76 -8.22 -11.29 -12.21
CA ASP A 76 -8.87 -12.57 -12.10
C ASP A 76 -8.25 -13.37 -10.93
N SER A 77 -7.97 -14.65 -11.16
CA SER A 77 -7.30 -15.49 -10.16
C SER A 77 -5.87 -15.00 -9.93
N PRO A 78 -5.42 -14.82 -8.66
CA PRO A 78 -4.07 -14.35 -8.41
C PRO A 78 -3.03 -15.35 -8.94
N SER A 79 -1.98 -14.82 -9.57
CA SER A 79 -0.80 -15.60 -10.00
C SER A 79 -0.09 -16.26 -8.81
N ASP A 80 0.79 -17.23 -9.06
CA ASP A 80 1.63 -17.85 -8.03
C ASP A 80 2.42 -16.83 -7.22
N GLU A 81 2.87 -15.78 -7.90
CA GLU A 81 3.59 -14.69 -7.27
C GLU A 81 2.69 -13.90 -6.30
N ALA A 82 1.48 -13.54 -6.75
CA ALA A 82 0.53 -12.79 -5.94
C ALA A 82 -0.01 -13.63 -4.77
N ARG A 83 -0.23 -14.94 -4.96
CA ARG A 83 -0.71 -15.86 -3.90
C ARG A 83 0.26 -16.02 -2.75
N GLN A 84 1.55 -15.75 -2.97
CA GLN A 84 2.60 -15.87 -1.95
C GLN A 84 2.91 -14.55 -1.25
N ARG A 85 2.08 -13.52 -1.45
CA ARG A 85 2.21 -12.18 -0.87
C ARG A 85 0.86 -11.70 -0.30
N PRO A 86 0.84 -10.61 0.49
CA PRO A 86 -0.42 -10.06 0.97
C PRO A 86 -1.36 -9.70 -0.18
N PRO A 87 -2.70 -9.88 -0.03
CA PRO A 87 -3.66 -9.71 -1.12
C PRO A 87 -3.59 -8.35 -1.83
N MET A 88 -3.28 -7.28 -1.10
CA MET A 88 -3.19 -5.93 -1.65
C MET A 88 -1.97 -5.69 -2.55
N TRP A 89 -0.93 -6.52 -2.43
CA TRP A 89 0.33 -6.36 -3.18
C TRP A 89 0.11 -6.24 -4.69
N ARG A 90 -0.77 -7.07 -5.27
CA ARG A 90 -1.03 -7.03 -6.73
C ARG A 90 -1.67 -5.73 -7.21
N PHE A 91 -2.45 -5.07 -6.35
CA PHE A 91 -3.07 -3.79 -6.69
C PHE A 91 -2.04 -2.67 -6.64
N TRP A 92 -1.19 -2.65 -5.61
CA TRP A 92 -0.04 -1.74 -5.53
C TRP A 92 0.86 -1.84 -6.76
N ARG A 93 1.18 -3.07 -7.20
CA ARG A 93 2.00 -3.32 -8.41
C ARG A 93 1.37 -2.81 -9.71
N SER A 94 0.08 -2.49 -9.71
CA SER A 94 -0.68 -2.11 -10.89
C SER A 94 -1.16 -0.66 -10.87
N LEU A 95 -0.83 0.10 -9.82
CA LEU A 95 -1.17 1.51 -9.75
C LEU A 95 -0.49 2.28 -10.91
N PRO A 96 -1.24 3.11 -11.65
CA PRO A 96 -0.66 3.94 -12.69
C PRO A 96 0.25 5.01 -12.05
N PRO A 97 1.38 5.36 -12.69
CA PRO A 97 2.16 6.50 -12.25
C PRO A 97 1.38 7.81 -12.47
N LYS A 98 1.80 8.89 -11.81
CA LYS A 98 1.30 10.24 -12.08
C LYS A 98 1.38 10.58 -13.57
N GLY A 99 0.38 11.30 -14.06
CA GLY A 99 0.19 11.61 -15.47
C GLY A 99 -0.46 10.51 -16.31
N ARG A 100 -0.91 9.40 -15.69
CA ARG A 100 -1.58 8.30 -16.39
C ARG A 100 -2.91 7.91 -15.78
N ILE A 101 -3.71 7.20 -16.58
CA ILE A 101 -5.02 6.65 -16.19
C ILE A 101 -4.92 5.12 -16.13
N GLY A 102 -5.23 4.56 -14.97
CA GLY A 102 -5.36 3.12 -14.75
C GLY A 102 -6.83 2.71 -14.66
N ILE A 103 -7.25 1.70 -15.43
CA ILE A 103 -8.62 1.15 -15.38
C ILE A 103 -8.55 -0.28 -14.85
N LEU A 104 -9.19 -0.53 -13.69
CA LEU A 104 -9.05 -1.75 -12.93
C LEU A 104 -10.37 -2.54 -12.86
N PHE A 105 -10.40 -3.73 -13.47
CA PHE A 105 -11.46 -4.74 -13.30
C PHE A 105 -11.08 -5.74 -12.22
N GLY A 106 -12.07 -6.32 -11.53
CA GLY A 106 -11.79 -7.34 -10.51
C GLY A 106 -10.97 -6.82 -9.33
N ASN A 107 -11.03 -5.49 -9.11
CA ASN A 107 -10.29 -4.76 -8.09
C ASN A 107 -10.67 -5.20 -6.65
N TRP A 108 -10.17 -4.47 -5.65
CA TRP A 108 -10.29 -4.83 -4.22
C TRP A 108 -11.73 -5.00 -3.70
N TYR A 109 -12.75 -4.57 -4.44
CA TYR A 109 -14.16 -4.84 -4.12
C TYR A 109 -14.67 -6.23 -4.56
N HIS A 110 -14.06 -6.83 -5.58
CA HIS A 110 -14.60 -8.02 -6.22
C HIS A 110 -14.60 -9.24 -5.30
N GLU A 111 -13.46 -9.57 -4.69
CA GLU A 111 -13.31 -10.77 -3.85
C GLU A 111 -14.18 -10.71 -2.58
N PRO A 112 -14.25 -9.59 -1.82
CA PRO A 112 -15.11 -9.49 -0.64
C PRO A 112 -16.59 -9.68 -0.97
N ILE A 113 -17.09 -9.04 -2.04
CA ILE A 113 -18.48 -9.16 -2.50
C ILE A 113 -18.79 -10.63 -2.84
N GLN A 114 -17.94 -11.26 -3.66
CA GLN A 114 -18.16 -12.63 -4.13
C GLN A 114 -18.14 -13.63 -2.97
N ARG A 115 -17.15 -13.55 -2.08
CA ARG A 115 -17.03 -14.46 -0.93
C ARG A 115 -18.18 -14.28 0.05
N ARG A 116 -18.59 -13.05 0.33
CA ARG A 116 -19.74 -12.79 1.21
C ARG A 116 -21.03 -13.34 0.61
N ALA A 117 -21.28 -13.14 -0.70
CA ALA A 117 -22.44 -13.69 -1.39
C ALA A 117 -22.40 -15.23 -1.40
N ALA A 118 -21.22 -15.83 -1.54
CA ALA A 118 -20.99 -17.27 -1.47
C ALA A 118 -21.04 -17.87 -0.06
N ARG A 119 -21.24 -17.08 1.01
CA ARG A 119 -21.15 -17.50 2.43
C ARG A 119 -19.77 -18.02 2.85
N GLN A 120 -18.72 -17.57 2.17
CA GLN A 120 -17.32 -17.88 2.48
C GLN A 120 -16.63 -16.79 3.32
N MET A 121 -17.39 -15.75 3.71
CA MET A 121 -16.96 -14.63 4.55
C MET A 121 -18.13 -14.22 5.46
N LYS A 122 -17.84 -14.00 6.74
CA LYS A 122 -18.81 -13.47 7.72
C LYS A 122 -19.10 -11.99 7.44
N ALA A 123 -20.24 -11.49 7.91
CA ALA A 123 -20.60 -10.07 7.75
C ALA A 123 -19.57 -9.15 8.43
N SER A 124 -19.20 -9.42 9.68
CA SER A 124 -18.20 -8.63 10.41
C SER A 124 -16.83 -8.57 9.72
N ARG A 125 -16.39 -9.67 9.08
CA ARG A 125 -15.14 -9.66 8.30
C ARG A 125 -15.28 -8.88 6.99
N LEU A 126 -16.48 -8.82 6.40
CA LEU A 126 -16.72 -7.92 5.29
C LEU A 126 -16.60 -6.46 5.77
N ASP A 127 -17.25 -6.09 6.86
CA ASP A 127 -17.23 -4.71 7.38
C ASP A 127 -15.80 -4.24 7.68
N GLN A 128 -15.02 -5.05 8.40
CA GLN A 128 -13.59 -4.79 8.61
C GLN A 128 -12.84 -4.58 7.29
N ARG A 129 -13.13 -5.41 6.28
CA ARG A 129 -12.48 -5.30 4.97
C ARG A 129 -12.90 -4.03 4.22
N LEU A 130 -14.12 -3.53 4.43
CA LEU A 130 -14.59 -2.28 3.84
C LEU A 130 -13.94 -1.07 4.52
N ASP A 131 -13.72 -1.12 5.83
CA ASP A 131 -12.96 -0.10 6.56
C ASP A 131 -11.50 -0.03 6.07
N GLU A 132 -10.85 -1.19 5.91
CA GLU A 132 -9.51 -1.29 5.30
C GLU A 132 -9.46 -0.70 3.89
N ILE A 133 -10.52 -0.92 3.08
CA ILE A 133 -10.63 -0.35 1.74
C ILE A 133 -10.79 1.17 1.80
N ASN A 134 -11.61 1.69 2.72
CA ASN A 134 -11.79 3.12 2.91
C ASN A 134 -10.47 3.80 3.32
N HIS A 135 -9.71 3.22 4.24
CA HIS A 135 -8.39 3.74 4.62
C HIS A 135 -7.41 3.74 3.45
N PHE A 136 -7.39 2.65 2.67
CA PHE A 136 -6.55 2.54 1.48
C PHE A 136 -6.91 3.59 0.42
N GLU A 137 -8.20 3.77 0.13
CA GLU A 137 -8.66 4.78 -0.84
C GLU A 137 -8.39 6.20 -0.36
N ALA A 138 -8.57 6.48 0.92
CA ALA A 138 -8.25 7.77 1.52
C ALA A 138 -6.75 8.09 1.43
N MET A 139 -5.89 7.13 1.75
CA MET A 139 -4.44 7.26 1.60
C MET A 139 -4.07 7.53 0.13
N LEU A 140 -4.64 6.80 -0.83
CA LEU A 140 -4.40 7.05 -2.25
C LEU A 140 -4.84 8.47 -2.66
N ALA A 141 -6.01 8.91 -2.23
CA ALA A 141 -6.52 10.25 -2.53
C ALA A 141 -5.59 11.36 -1.98
N ARG A 142 -5.08 11.18 -0.75
CA ARG A 142 -4.14 12.11 -0.10
C ARG A 142 -2.75 12.11 -0.75
N GLU A 143 -2.33 10.99 -1.30
CA GLU A 143 -1.12 10.86 -2.14
C GLU A 143 -1.33 11.37 -3.58
N GLY A 144 -2.50 11.94 -3.87
CA GLY A 144 -2.79 12.60 -5.13
C GLY A 144 -3.36 11.70 -6.22
N VAL A 145 -3.94 10.55 -5.88
CA VAL A 145 -4.67 9.69 -6.83
C VAL A 145 -6.13 10.10 -6.90
N LEU A 146 -6.62 10.42 -8.10
CA LEU A 146 -8.06 10.58 -8.35
C LEU A 146 -8.71 9.21 -8.53
N LEU A 147 -9.56 8.82 -7.59
CA LEU A 147 -10.36 7.60 -7.67
C LEU A 147 -11.74 7.88 -8.28
N VAL A 148 -12.11 7.11 -9.31
CA VAL A 148 -13.45 7.17 -9.93
C VAL A 148 -14.05 5.76 -9.94
N LYS A 149 -15.13 5.54 -9.18
CA LYS A 149 -15.70 4.22 -8.96
C LYS A 149 -17.03 4.06 -9.68
N PHE A 150 -17.10 3.14 -10.65
CA PHE A 150 -18.33 2.87 -11.38
C PHE A 150 -18.94 1.53 -10.97
N TRP A 151 -20.24 1.55 -10.69
CA TRP A 151 -21.06 0.35 -10.54
C TRP A 151 -22.07 0.25 -11.68
N PHE A 152 -21.81 -0.65 -12.63
CA PHE A 152 -22.73 -0.93 -13.73
C PHE A 152 -23.87 -1.82 -13.26
N HIS A 153 -25.11 -1.34 -13.38
CA HIS A 153 -26.29 -2.00 -12.86
C HIS A 153 -27.23 -2.47 -13.96
N LEU A 154 -27.88 -3.61 -13.71
CA LEU A 154 -29.04 -4.10 -14.44
C LEU A 154 -29.98 -4.72 -13.42
N SER A 155 -31.29 -4.51 -13.60
CA SER A 155 -32.29 -5.30 -12.88
C SER A 155 -32.17 -6.78 -13.23
N ARG A 156 -32.67 -7.65 -12.36
CA ARG A 156 -32.58 -9.11 -12.54
C ARG A 156 -33.09 -9.56 -13.91
N ASP A 157 -34.24 -9.07 -14.32
CA ASP A 157 -34.88 -9.47 -15.57
C ASP A 157 -34.12 -8.95 -16.79
N ARG A 158 -33.64 -7.70 -16.74
CA ARG A 158 -32.80 -7.12 -17.80
C ARG A 158 -31.47 -7.86 -17.92
N GLN A 159 -30.85 -8.24 -16.80
CA GLN A 159 -29.63 -9.06 -16.81
C GLN A 159 -29.87 -10.41 -17.49
N LYS A 160 -30.94 -11.12 -17.13
CA LYS A 160 -31.30 -12.41 -17.74
C LYS A 160 -31.51 -12.28 -19.24
N ALA A 161 -32.27 -11.26 -19.67
CA ALA A 161 -32.53 -10.99 -21.07
C ALA A 161 -31.23 -10.70 -21.84
N ARG A 162 -30.34 -9.89 -21.26
CA ARG A 162 -29.05 -9.54 -21.85
C ARG A 162 -28.12 -10.76 -21.97
N LEU A 163 -28.02 -11.59 -20.93
CA LEU A 163 -27.22 -12.83 -20.97
C LEU A 163 -27.72 -13.79 -22.06
N LYS A 164 -29.03 -13.98 -22.18
CA LYS A 164 -29.62 -14.79 -23.26
C LYS A 164 -29.31 -14.23 -24.64
N LYS A 165 -29.48 -12.91 -24.84
CA LYS A 165 -29.21 -12.24 -26.12
C LYS A 165 -27.75 -12.40 -26.54
N LEU A 166 -26.81 -12.18 -25.61
CA LEU A 166 -25.38 -12.35 -25.87
C LEU A 166 -25.03 -13.81 -26.18
N ALA A 167 -25.58 -14.77 -25.42
CA ALA A 167 -25.31 -16.20 -25.64
C ALA A 167 -25.86 -16.73 -26.98
N ALA A 168 -26.95 -16.14 -27.49
CA ALA A 168 -27.58 -16.55 -28.74
C ALA A 168 -26.85 -16.08 -30.00
N ASP A 169 -26.06 -15.00 -29.91
CA ASP A 169 -25.39 -14.38 -31.05
C ASP A 169 -23.95 -14.93 -31.21
N PRO A 170 -23.58 -15.54 -32.36
CA PRO A 170 -22.23 -16.07 -32.60
C PRO A 170 -21.10 -15.05 -32.39
N ALA A 171 -21.34 -13.77 -32.66
CA ALA A 171 -20.33 -12.72 -32.52
C ALA A 171 -20.09 -12.32 -31.05
N THR A 172 -21.04 -12.61 -30.15
CA THR A 172 -21.00 -12.15 -28.76
C THR A 172 -21.09 -13.27 -27.72
N ARG A 173 -21.38 -14.52 -28.12
CA ARG A 173 -21.52 -15.68 -27.21
C ARG A 173 -20.31 -15.92 -26.32
N TRP A 174 -19.10 -15.63 -26.82
CA TRP A 174 -17.84 -15.78 -26.08
C TRP A 174 -17.76 -14.86 -24.85
N ARG A 175 -18.60 -13.82 -24.77
CA ARG A 175 -18.68 -12.89 -23.64
C ARG A 175 -19.49 -13.44 -22.47
N VAL A 176 -20.19 -14.55 -22.64
CA VAL A 176 -20.99 -15.18 -21.58
C VAL A 176 -20.31 -16.46 -21.12
N THR A 177 -19.99 -16.52 -19.85
CA THR A 177 -19.32 -17.63 -19.19
C THR A 177 -20.29 -18.38 -18.27
N GLU A 178 -19.92 -19.59 -17.86
CA GLU A 178 -20.66 -20.32 -16.82
C GLU A 178 -20.67 -19.58 -15.48
N ALA A 179 -19.63 -18.80 -15.20
CA ALA A 179 -19.54 -17.98 -14.00
C ALA A 179 -20.67 -16.93 -13.96
N ASP A 180 -20.99 -16.31 -15.09
CA ASP A 180 -22.07 -15.32 -15.19
C ASP A 180 -23.43 -15.92 -14.82
N TRP A 181 -23.73 -17.13 -15.31
CA TRP A 181 -24.96 -17.84 -14.95
C TRP A 181 -24.98 -18.29 -13.48
N ARG A 182 -23.83 -18.70 -12.92
CA ARG A 182 -23.71 -19.02 -11.49
C ARG A 182 -23.92 -17.79 -10.62
N ASN A 183 -23.42 -16.63 -11.04
CA ASN A 183 -23.63 -15.35 -10.36
C ASN A 183 -25.08 -14.89 -10.47
N TYR A 184 -25.70 -15.01 -11.66
CA TYR A 184 -27.11 -14.70 -11.87
C TYR A 184 -28.04 -15.49 -10.93
N LYS A 185 -27.76 -16.78 -10.70
CA LYS A 185 -28.51 -17.60 -9.70
C LYS A 185 -28.45 -17.00 -8.28
N LYS A 186 -27.41 -16.22 -7.97
CA LYS A 186 -27.19 -15.54 -6.69
C LYS A 186 -27.50 -14.04 -6.75
N TYR A 187 -28.16 -13.55 -7.81
CA TYR A 187 -28.35 -12.13 -8.09
C TYR A 187 -28.82 -11.32 -6.87
N ASN A 188 -29.93 -11.72 -6.23
CA ASN A 188 -30.49 -10.96 -5.09
C ASN A 188 -29.44 -10.80 -3.98
N LYS A 189 -28.71 -11.86 -3.67
CA LYS A 189 -27.71 -11.84 -2.62
C LYS A 189 -26.46 -11.04 -2.99
N LEU A 190 -26.06 -11.07 -4.26
CA LEU A 190 -24.99 -10.19 -4.77
C LEU A 190 -25.42 -8.73 -4.73
N ARG A 191 -26.67 -8.42 -5.08
CA ARG A 191 -27.26 -7.08 -4.99
C ARG A 191 -27.28 -6.59 -3.55
N ASP A 192 -27.76 -7.39 -2.60
CA ASP A 192 -27.82 -7.01 -1.18
C ASP A 192 -26.42 -6.72 -0.61
N VAL A 193 -25.46 -7.60 -0.91
CA VAL A 193 -24.06 -7.40 -0.49
C VAL A 193 -23.45 -6.17 -1.16
N ALA A 194 -23.68 -5.97 -2.46
CA ALA A 194 -23.18 -4.82 -3.17
C ALA A 194 -23.78 -3.51 -2.65
N GLU A 195 -25.07 -3.48 -2.32
CA GLU A 195 -25.71 -2.30 -1.71
C GLU A 195 -25.05 -1.93 -0.38
N HIS A 196 -24.76 -2.92 0.46
CA HIS A 196 -24.01 -2.70 1.70
C HIS A 196 -22.59 -2.16 1.43
N VAL A 197 -21.85 -2.79 0.51
CA VAL A 197 -20.50 -2.36 0.13
C VAL A 197 -20.49 -0.93 -0.39
N LEU A 198 -21.40 -0.58 -1.31
CA LEU A 198 -21.47 0.76 -1.89
C LEU A 198 -21.78 1.80 -0.81
N ARG A 199 -22.79 1.56 0.04
CA ARG A 199 -23.14 2.49 1.13
C ARG A 199 -21.98 2.74 2.09
N HIS A 200 -21.25 1.70 2.45
CA HIS A 200 -20.17 1.78 3.43
C HIS A 200 -18.90 2.43 2.87
N THR A 201 -18.74 2.43 1.54
CA THR A 201 -17.53 2.93 0.86
C THR A 201 -17.78 4.10 -0.07
N ASP A 202 -18.98 4.69 -0.04
CA ASP A 202 -19.31 5.92 -0.74
C ASP A 202 -18.82 7.12 0.07
N THR A 203 -17.58 7.51 -0.16
CA THR A 203 -16.91 8.59 0.60
C THR A 203 -16.80 9.85 -0.25
N ALA A 204 -16.59 11.00 0.41
CA ALA A 204 -16.40 12.27 -0.29
C ALA A 204 -15.14 12.29 -1.18
N GLU A 205 -14.11 11.54 -0.78
CA GLU A 205 -12.83 11.44 -1.51
C GLU A 205 -12.93 10.47 -2.70
N ALA A 206 -13.75 9.42 -2.59
CA ALA A 206 -13.98 8.43 -3.63
C ALA A 206 -15.47 8.01 -3.65
N PRO A 207 -16.34 8.77 -4.34
CA PRO A 207 -17.75 8.42 -4.43
C PRO A 207 -18.01 7.30 -5.44
N TRP A 208 -19.12 6.59 -5.25
CA TRP A 208 -19.66 5.60 -6.18
C TRP A 208 -20.60 6.24 -7.19
N ILE A 209 -20.40 5.88 -8.46
CA ILE A 209 -21.28 6.26 -9.55
C ILE A 209 -22.00 5.01 -10.05
N VAL A 210 -23.27 4.90 -9.69
CA VAL A 210 -24.16 3.84 -10.19
C VAL A 210 -24.64 4.21 -11.60
N VAL A 211 -24.41 3.33 -12.56
CA VAL A 211 -24.73 3.54 -13.98
C VAL A 211 -25.74 2.50 -14.44
N ASP A 212 -26.88 2.95 -14.98
CA ASP A 212 -27.84 2.06 -15.65
C ASP A 212 -27.19 1.49 -16.92
N GLY A 213 -26.97 0.17 -16.92
CA GLY A 213 -26.33 -0.56 -18.02
C GLY A 213 -27.28 -0.94 -19.15
N SER A 214 -28.58 -0.61 -19.04
CA SER A 214 -29.64 -1.08 -19.94
C SER A 214 -29.48 -0.55 -21.36
N ASP A 215 -29.13 0.74 -21.50
CA ASP A 215 -28.83 1.37 -22.79
C ASP A 215 -27.33 1.61 -22.97
N ALA A 216 -26.82 1.26 -24.15
CA ALA A 216 -25.39 1.33 -24.45
C ALA A 216 -24.90 2.77 -24.65
N ARG A 217 -25.73 3.64 -25.24
CA ARG A 217 -25.40 5.03 -25.52
C ARG A 217 -25.37 5.84 -24.22
N TYR A 218 -26.42 5.70 -23.42
CA TYR A 218 -26.53 6.32 -22.11
C TYR A 218 -25.34 5.97 -21.22
N ARG A 219 -25.04 4.67 -21.02
CA ARG A 219 -23.95 4.28 -20.11
C ARG A 219 -22.60 4.80 -20.57
N ALA A 220 -22.35 4.82 -21.89
CA ALA A 220 -21.11 5.31 -22.46
C ALA A 220 -20.93 6.82 -22.21
N LEU A 221 -21.94 7.63 -22.55
CA LEU A 221 -21.91 9.07 -22.30
C LEU A 221 -21.85 9.38 -20.82
N ARG A 222 -22.62 8.68 -19.98
CA ARG A 222 -22.61 8.88 -18.52
C ARG A 222 -21.24 8.66 -17.93
N VAL A 223 -20.56 7.57 -18.31
CA VAL A 223 -19.21 7.25 -17.84
C VAL A 223 -18.20 8.26 -18.38
N GLY A 224 -18.21 8.56 -19.68
CA GLY A 224 -17.30 9.52 -20.29
C GLY A 224 -17.42 10.93 -19.70
N ARG A 225 -18.64 11.46 -19.58
CA ARG A 225 -18.92 12.77 -18.97
C ARG A 225 -18.47 12.84 -17.50
N THR A 226 -18.76 11.77 -16.74
CA THR A 226 -18.35 11.71 -15.33
C THR A 226 -16.83 11.70 -15.20
N LEU A 227 -16.15 10.88 -16.01
CA LEU A 227 -14.69 10.81 -16.01
C LEU A 227 -14.07 12.16 -16.36
N LEU A 228 -14.56 12.80 -17.43
CA LEU A 228 -14.11 14.13 -17.85
C LEU A 228 -14.29 15.16 -16.73
N ALA A 229 -15.49 15.22 -16.14
CA ALA A 229 -15.80 16.16 -15.06
C ALA A 229 -14.89 15.94 -13.84
N SER A 230 -14.65 14.68 -13.46
CA SER A 230 -13.75 14.34 -12.36
C SER A 230 -12.30 14.74 -12.64
N ILE A 231 -11.80 14.48 -13.86
CA ILE A 231 -10.43 14.87 -14.25
C ILE A 231 -10.30 16.39 -14.27
N ARG A 232 -11.21 17.11 -14.93
CA ARG A 232 -11.18 18.59 -14.99
C ARG A 232 -11.24 19.21 -13.59
N LYS A 233 -12.13 18.71 -12.72
CA LYS A 233 -12.20 19.15 -11.32
C LYS A 233 -10.87 18.93 -10.60
N ARG A 234 -10.24 17.75 -10.78
CA ARG A 234 -8.95 17.46 -10.16
C ARG A 234 -7.84 18.36 -10.69
N LEU A 235 -7.76 18.59 -12.00
CA LEU A 235 -6.75 19.46 -12.62
C LEU A 235 -6.91 20.92 -12.18
N GLY A 236 -8.16 21.39 -12.03
CA GLY A 236 -8.44 22.72 -11.48
C GLY A 236 -7.99 22.87 -10.01
N VAL A 237 -8.20 21.83 -9.19
CA VAL A 237 -7.80 21.83 -7.77
C VAL A 237 -6.31 21.56 -7.57
N ALA A 238 -5.66 20.74 -8.41
CA ALA A 238 -4.25 20.40 -8.28
C ALA A 238 -3.36 21.66 -8.23
N ARG A 239 -3.73 22.68 -9.01
CA ARG A 239 -3.09 24.01 -9.00
C ARG A 239 -3.20 24.78 -7.67
N GLN A 240 -4.04 24.32 -6.73
CA GLN A 240 -4.36 25.00 -5.47
C GLN A 240 -4.38 24.04 -4.26
N TRP A 241 -3.97 22.78 -4.40
CA TRP A 241 -4.13 21.77 -3.35
C TRP A 241 -3.20 22.05 -2.17
N GLN A 242 -3.79 22.19 -0.98
CA GLN A 242 -3.07 22.20 0.30
C GLN A 242 -3.45 20.97 1.11
N ALA A 243 -2.46 20.27 1.66
CA ALA A 243 -2.69 19.14 2.54
C ALA A 243 -3.34 19.63 3.84
N ARG A 244 -4.55 19.13 4.15
CA ARG A 244 -5.24 19.46 5.39
C ARG A 244 -4.80 18.53 6.51
N LEU A 245 -4.50 19.10 7.68
CA LEU A 245 -4.30 18.34 8.90
C LEU A 245 -5.62 17.61 9.25
N SER A 246 -5.54 16.29 9.36
CA SER A 246 -6.69 15.42 9.68
C SER A 246 -6.48 14.64 10.99
N VAL A 247 -5.35 14.87 11.65
CA VAL A 247 -4.92 14.14 12.85
C VAL A 247 -4.66 15.17 13.95
N ALA A 248 -5.05 14.83 15.18
CA ALA A 248 -4.83 15.72 16.31
C ALA A 248 -3.31 15.89 16.57
N PRO A 249 -2.84 17.12 16.84
CA PRO A 249 -1.44 17.36 17.20
C PRO A 249 -1.07 16.62 18.48
N MET A 250 0.20 16.26 18.61
CA MET A 250 0.71 15.61 19.82
C MET A 250 0.89 16.63 20.93
N ALA A 251 0.38 16.30 22.12
CA ALA A 251 0.83 16.96 23.33
C ALA A 251 2.26 16.46 23.62
N PRO A 252 3.25 17.35 23.80
CA PRO A 252 4.55 16.94 24.31
C PRO A 252 4.41 16.36 25.72
N ALA A 253 5.31 15.45 26.10
CA ALA A 253 5.39 14.99 27.49
C ALA A 253 5.61 16.18 28.42
N GLU A 254 4.80 16.31 29.47
CA GLU A 254 4.83 17.47 30.37
C GLU A 254 6.19 17.69 31.05
N ASP A 255 6.93 16.60 31.31
CA ASP A 255 8.24 16.60 31.94
C ASP A 255 9.42 16.48 30.95
N GLY A 256 9.13 16.44 29.65
CA GLY A 256 10.11 16.30 28.58
C GLY A 256 10.82 14.95 28.52
N ARG A 257 10.39 13.93 29.28
CA ARG A 257 10.98 12.58 29.24
C ARG A 257 10.43 11.77 28.08
N SER A 258 11.28 10.92 27.52
CA SER A 258 10.93 9.98 26.46
C SER A 258 11.29 8.53 26.83
N LEU A 259 10.73 7.57 26.08
CA LEU A 259 11.10 6.16 26.23
C LEU A 259 12.59 5.89 25.96
N LEU A 260 13.25 6.75 25.18
CA LEU A 260 14.68 6.65 24.91
C LEU A 260 15.52 6.95 26.16
N ASP A 261 15.05 7.86 27.02
CA ASP A 261 15.77 8.27 28.25
C ASP A 261 15.77 7.18 29.32
N ALA A 262 14.84 6.22 29.23
CA ALA A 262 14.77 5.07 30.13
C ALA A 262 15.80 3.97 29.80
N LEU A 263 16.49 4.06 28.66
CA LEU A 263 17.43 3.02 28.22
C LEU A 263 18.80 3.16 28.89
N VAL A 264 19.31 2.06 29.43
CA VAL A 264 20.72 1.95 29.84
C VAL A 264 21.54 1.53 28.60
N LEU A 265 22.12 2.51 27.92
CA LEU A 265 22.67 2.36 26.56
C LEU A 265 23.93 1.49 26.46
N ASP A 266 24.84 1.55 27.44
CA ASP A 266 26.06 0.72 27.49
C ASP A 266 25.85 -0.58 28.28
N GLN A 267 25.19 -1.55 27.63
CA GLN A 267 25.00 -2.88 28.19
C GLN A 267 26.29 -3.72 28.06
N PRO A 268 26.77 -4.36 29.15
CA PRO A 268 28.03 -5.07 29.13
C PRO A 268 27.97 -6.37 28.33
N MET A 269 28.93 -6.56 27.41
CA MET A 269 29.08 -7.82 26.66
C MET A 269 30.55 -8.16 26.39
N ARG A 270 31.08 -9.13 27.15
CA ARG A 270 32.46 -9.63 27.01
C ARG A 270 32.64 -10.41 25.71
N LYS A 271 33.84 -10.32 25.09
CA LYS A 271 34.16 -10.95 23.80
C LYS A 271 33.87 -12.46 23.75
N LYS A 272 34.26 -13.20 24.79
CA LYS A 272 34.03 -14.66 24.88
C LYS A 272 32.55 -15.01 24.98
N ALA A 273 31.78 -14.26 25.77
CA ALA A 273 30.33 -14.44 25.90
C ALA A 273 29.61 -14.14 24.58
N TYR A 274 29.97 -13.03 23.93
CA TYR A 274 29.48 -12.66 22.60
C TYR A 274 29.71 -13.76 21.57
N GLY A 275 30.92 -14.33 21.50
CA GLY A 275 31.25 -15.40 20.55
C GLY A 275 30.32 -16.60 20.67
N ARG A 276 30.12 -17.11 21.90
CA ARG A 276 29.21 -18.23 22.17
C ARG A 276 27.76 -17.91 21.87
N ALA A 277 27.29 -16.73 22.28
CA ALA A 277 25.90 -16.31 22.06
C ALA A 277 25.61 -16.15 20.56
N LEU A 278 26.56 -15.58 19.81
CA LEU A 278 26.45 -15.38 18.37
C LEU A 278 26.31 -16.71 17.64
N GLU A 279 27.22 -17.65 17.89
CA GLU A 279 27.19 -18.98 17.28
C GLU A 279 25.85 -19.69 17.55
N ARG A 280 25.43 -19.72 18.82
CA ARG A 280 24.16 -20.32 19.23
C ARG A 280 22.95 -19.70 18.51
N LEU A 281 22.85 -18.38 18.49
CA LEU A 281 21.69 -17.69 17.93
C LEU A 281 21.67 -17.73 16.40
N GLN A 282 22.83 -17.69 15.74
CA GLN A 282 22.90 -17.89 14.30
C GLN A 282 22.48 -19.32 13.93
N GLY A 283 22.92 -20.33 14.68
CA GLY A 283 22.44 -21.70 14.52
C GLY A 283 20.93 -21.82 14.72
N ARG A 284 20.38 -21.22 15.77
CA ARG A 284 18.93 -21.20 16.04
C ARG A 284 18.15 -20.53 14.90
N LEU A 285 18.57 -19.36 14.44
CA LEU A 285 17.93 -18.67 13.33
C LEU A 285 17.97 -19.51 12.04
N ALA A 286 19.10 -20.14 11.75
CA ALA A 286 19.28 -20.99 10.58
C ALA A 286 18.41 -22.26 10.63
N LEU A 287 18.11 -22.78 11.82
CA LEU A 287 17.18 -23.90 12.00
C LEU A 287 15.73 -23.46 11.86
N LEU A 288 15.34 -22.32 12.47
CA LEU A 288 13.99 -21.78 12.40
C LEU A 288 13.56 -21.49 10.96
N THR A 289 14.42 -20.88 10.14
CA THR A 289 14.12 -20.59 8.73
C THR A 289 14.10 -21.82 7.82
N ARG A 290 14.54 -22.99 8.31
CA ARG A 290 14.44 -24.28 7.60
C ARG A 290 13.29 -25.16 8.07
N ARG A 291 12.61 -24.80 9.17
CA ARG A 291 11.41 -25.52 9.62
C ARG A 291 10.34 -25.44 8.52
N ALA A 292 9.60 -26.53 8.32
CA ALA A 292 8.56 -26.61 7.28
C ALA A 292 7.49 -25.51 7.42
N GLY A 293 7.20 -25.08 8.65
CA GLY A 293 6.27 -23.98 8.94
C GLY A 293 6.68 -22.64 8.32
N PHE A 294 7.98 -22.38 8.15
CA PHE A 294 8.46 -21.11 7.60
C PHE A 294 8.04 -20.92 6.14
N GLY A 295 7.83 -22.00 5.39
CA GLY A 295 7.30 -21.95 4.02
C GLY A 295 5.90 -21.34 3.92
N LYS A 296 5.16 -21.23 5.04
CA LYS A 296 3.84 -20.57 5.12
C LYS A 296 3.91 -19.14 5.65
N ARG A 297 5.07 -18.71 6.15
CA ARG A 297 5.32 -17.38 6.72
C ARG A 297 6.24 -16.59 5.80
N ALA A 298 6.41 -15.30 6.07
CA ALA A 298 7.49 -14.51 5.50
C ALA A 298 8.19 -13.75 6.64
N LEU A 299 9.44 -13.33 6.47
CA LEU A 299 10.16 -12.54 7.48
C LEU A 299 10.43 -11.13 6.95
N VAL A 300 10.02 -10.10 7.68
CA VAL A 300 10.27 -8.70 7.33
C VAL A 300 11.01 -8.05 8.49
N LEU A 301 12.26 -7.65 8.25
CA LEU A 301 13.11 -7.02 9.26
C LEU A 301 13.32 -5.55 8.91
N VAL A 302 13.05 -4.66 9.86
CA VAL A 302 13.20 -3.20 9.71
C VAL A 302 14.29 -2.72 10.65
N PHE A 303 15.31 -2.05 10.10
CA PHE A 303 16.42 -1.49 10.86
C PHE A 303 16.42 0.04 10.73
N GLU A 304 16.06 0.71 11.82
CA GLU A 304 16.22 2.15 12.04
C GLU A 304 17.20 2.41 13.19
N GLY A 305 17.61 3.66 13.33
CA GLY A 305 18.52 4.09 14.39
C GLY A 305 19.37 5.27 13.94
N MET A 306 19.93 5.98 14.92
CA MET A 306 20.79 7.14 14.68
C MET A 306 21.95 6.82 13.73
N ASP A 307 22.47 7.86 13.08
CA ASP A 307 23.67 7.70 12.26
C ASP A 307 24.83 7.18 13.12
N ALA A 308 25.59 6.27 12.53
CA ALA A 308 26.58 5.44 13.21
C ALA A 308 26.12 4.46 14.31
N ALA A 309 24.82 4.26 14.55
CA ALA A 309 24.30 3.29 15.55
C ALA A 309 24.70 1.83 15.30
N GLY A 310 25.04 1.47 14.05
CA GLY A 310 25.63 0.17 13.72
C GLY A 310 24.70 -0.82 13.01
N LYS A 311 23.63 -0.32 12.38
CA LYS A 311 22.63 -1.08 11.58
C LYS A 311 23.27 -2.14 10.66
N GLY A 312 24.10 -1.72 9.71
CA GLY A 312 24.77 -2.65 8.78
C GLY A 312 25.63 -3.72 9.46
N GLY A 313 26.19 -3.42 10.64
CA GLY A 313 26.91 -4.40 11.44
C GLY A 313 26.01 -5.47 12.07
N ALA A 314 24.80 -5.11 12.48
CA ALA A 314 23.78 -6.04 12.97
C ALA A 314 23.18 -6.87 11.82
N ILE A 315 22.80 -6.22 10.71
CA ILE A 315 22.31 -6.88 9.49
C ILE A 315 23.29 -7.96 9.02
N ARG A 316 24.59 -7.67 8.98
CA ARG A 316 25.63 -8.65 8.59
C ARG A 316 25.69 -9.88 9.51
N ARG A 317 25.29 -9.77 10.77
CA ARG A 317 25.24 -10.94 11.69
C ARG A 317 23.97 -11.76 11.46
N VAL A 318 22.87 -11.11 11.11
CA VAL A 318 21.64 -11.79 10.69
C VAL A 318 21.85 -12.55 9.39
N THR A 319 22.37 -11.89 8.35
CA THR A 319 22.56 -12.52 7.03
C THR A 319 23.57 -13.66 7.06
N ALA A 320 24.57 -13.61 7.94
CA ALA A 320 25.51 -14.72 8.13
C ALA A 320 24.86 -16.01 8.68
N ALA A 321 23.63 -15.94 9.20
CA ALA A 321 22.86 -17.11 9.62
C ALA A 321 21.93 -17.66 8.53
N LEU A 322 21.77 -16.95 7.41
CA LEU A 322 20.79 -17.25 6.37
C LEU A 322 21.48 -17.65 5.07
N ASP A 323 20.86 -18.52 4.28
CA ASP A 323 21.30 -18.78 2.91
C ASP A 323 21.03 -17.53 2.05
N ALA A 324 22.01 -17.14 1.22
CA ALA A 324 21.90 -15.94 0.37
C ALA A 324 20.70 -15.97 -0.60
N ARG A 325 20.17 -17.16 -0.92
CA ARG A 325 18.96 -17.33 -1.74
C ARG A 325 17.65 -17.12 -0.97
N GLN A 326 17.72 -17.02 0.35
CA GLN A 326 16.56 -16.92 1.24
C GLN A 326 16.25 -15.49 1.70
N TYR A 327 17.15 -14.53 1.48
CA TYR A 327 16.94 -13.15 1.89
C TYR A 327 17.26 -12.13 0.79
N GLN A 328 16.68 -10.94 0.94
CA GLN A 328 17.07 -9.74 0.21
C GLN A 328 17.33 -8.61 1.22
N VAL A 329 18.44 -7.88 1.04
CA VAL A 329 18.69 -6.63 1.77
C VAL A 329 18.33 -5.47 0.85
N VAL A 330 17.51 -4.55 1.34
CA VAL A 330 17.02 -3.38 0.62
C VAL A 330 17.47 -2.13 1.37
N PRO A 331 18.56 -1.47 0.93
CA PRO A 331 18.93 -0.18 1.48
C PRO A 331 17.96 0.89 0.96
N ILE A 332 17.27 1.58 1.86
CA ILE A 332 16.34 2.65 1.49
C ILE A 332 17.06 4.00 1.55
N GLY A 333 17.07 4.70 0.42
CA GLY A 333 17.61 6.04 0.28
C GLY A 333 16.58 7.01 -0.30
N ALA A 334 17.08 8.08 -0.91
CA ALA A 334 16.25 9.04 -1.62
C ALA A 334 15.41 8.34 -2.71
N PRO A 335 14.15 8.77 -2.90
CA PRO A 335 13.26 8.20 -3.92
C PRO A 335 13.87 8.25 -5.31
N THR A 336 13.74 7.19 -6.10
CA THR A 336 13.95 7.25 -7.56
C THR A 336 12.80 7.99 -8.24
N GLU A 337 12.96 8.35 -9.51
CA GLU A 337 11.90 9.01 -10.29
C GLU A 337 10.62 8.16 -10.39
N GLU A 338 10.77 6.85 -10.65
CA GLU A 338 9.66 5.89 -10.67
C GLU A 338 8.91 5.87 -9.34
N GLU A 339 9.64 5.93 -8.22
CA GLU A 339 9.03 5.91 -6.88
C GLU A 339 8.40 7.24 -6.47
N ARG A 340 8.83 8.39 -7.03
CA ARG A 340 8.17 9.69 -6.83
C ARG A 340 6.86 9.82 -7.63
N ALA A 341 6.77 9.09 -8.73
CA ALA A 341 5.58 9.03 -9.56
C ALA A 341 4.47 8.16 -8.96
N GLN A 342 4.69 7.53 -7.80
CA GLN A 342 3.75 6.63 -7.13
C GLN A 342 3.46 7.11 -5.69
N PRO A 343 2.36 6.65 -5.07
CA PRO A 343 2.11 6.87 -3.65
C PRO A 343 3.24 6.30 -2.79
N TYR A 344 3.53 6.96 -1.67
CA TYR A 344 4.70 6.68 -0.81
C TYR A 344 4.98 5.21 -0.55
N LEU A 345 3.97 4.47 -0.05
CA LEU A 345 4.16 3.09 0.38
C LEU A 345 4.45 2.12 -0.78
N TRP A 346 4.20 2.53 -2.02
CA TRP A 346 4.40 1.70 -3.22
C TRP A 346 5.82 1.14 -3.31
N ARG A 347 6.83 1.95 -2.96
CA ARG A 347 8.23 1.54 -3.02
C ARG A 347 8.59 0.46 -2.01
N PHE A 348 7.84 0.30 -0.93
CA PHE A 348 8.08 -0.75 0.05
C PHE A 348 7.29 -2.00 -0.29
N TRP A 349 6.04 -1.82 -0.77
CA TRP A 349 5.20 -2.91 -1.29
C TRP A 349 5.90 -3.72 -2.39
N ARG A 350 6.64 -3.08 -3.30
CA ARG A 350 7.37 -3.79 -4.38
C ARG A 350 8.46 -4.76 -3.86
N HIS A 351 8.98 -4.54 -2.66
CA HIS A 351 10.08 -5.33 -2.08
C HIS A 351 9.61 -6.44 -1.14
N LEU A 352 8.30 -6.59 -0.92
CA LEU A 352 7.80 -7.60 -0.01
C LEU A 352 8.24 -9.02 -0.45
N PRO A 353 8.70 -9.86 0.48
CA PRO A 353 9.16 -11.20 0.17
C PRO A 353 7.97 -12.12 -0.13
N ARG A 354 8.23 -13.17 -0.90
CA ARG A 354 7.33 -14.33 -0.99
C ARG A 354 7.38 -15.10 0.33
N ARG A 355 6.34 -15.88 0.62
CA ARG A 355 6.38 -16.87 1.72
C ARG A 355 7.62 -17.78 1.60
N GLY A 356 8.23 -18.12 2.73
CA GLY A 356 9.50 -18.84 2.84
C GLY A 356 10.75 -18.00 2.56
N LYS A 357 10.63 -16.67 2.42
CA LYS A 357 11.74 -15.74 2.21
C LYS A 357 11.75 -14.63 3.27
N ALA A 358 12.90 -13.97 3.39
CA ALA A 358 13.12 -12.82 4.24
C ALA A 358 13.44 -11.56 3.42
N VAL A 359 12.99 -10.40 3.90
CA VAL A 359 13.50 -9.10 3.44
C VAL A 359 14.04 -8.32 4.64
N ILE A 360 15.13 -7.59 4.42
CA ILE A 360 15.78 -6.76 5.42
C ILE A 360 15.85 -5.33 4.87
N PHE A 361 15.10 -4.42 5.48
CA PHE A 361 15.12 -3.00 5.18
C PHE A 361 16.18 -2.30 6.06
N ASP A 362 17.21 -1.72 5.43
CA ASP A 362 18.18 -0.82 6.09
C ASP A 362 17.72 0.61 5.81
N ARG A 363 17.12 1.26 6.82
CA ARG A 363 16.09 2.30 6.66
C ARG A 363 14.82 1.77 5.98
N SER A 364 13.68 2.45 6.12
CA SER A 364 12.36 1.91 5.76
C SER A 364 11.31 3.01 5.52
N TRP A 365 10.02 2.61 5.50
CA TRP A 365 8.86 3.51 5.46
C TRP A 365 8.77 4.48 6.65
N TYR A 366 9.48 4.19 7.74
CA TYR A 366 9.59 5.12 8.86
C TYR A 366 10.35 6.41 8.52
N GLY A 367 11.06 6.46 7.39
CA GLY A 367 11.69 7.68 6.89
C GLY A 367 10.73 8.89 6.84
N ARG A 368 9.45 8.67 6.52
CA ARG A 368 8.42 9.74 6.48
C ARG A 368 8.21 10.42 7.83
N VAL A 369 8.20 9.65 8.91
CA VAL A 369 7.98 10.16 10.28
C VAL A 369 9.29 10.45 11.01
N LEU A 370 10.44 10.24 10.34
CA LEU A 370 11.79 10.51 10.83
C LEU A 370 12.45 11.60 9.98
N VAL A 371 13.32 11.23 9.04
CA VAL A 371 14.12 12.18 8.26
C VAL A 371 13.26 13.15 7.43
N GLU A 372 12.17 12.70 6.80
CA GLU A 372 11.33 13.62 6.01
C GLU A 372 10.57 14.62 6.89
N ARG A 373 10.19 14.21 8.11
CA ARG A 373 9.58 15.09 9.12
C ARG A 373 10.58 16.12 9.62
N VAL A 374 11.79 15.69 9.99
CA VAL A 374 12.83 16.57 10.54
C VAL A 374 13.35 17.50 9.45
N GLU A 375 13.75 17.00 8.29
CA GLU A 375 14.29 17.81 7.18
C GLU A 375 13.23 18.57 6.37
N GLY A 376 11.93 18.35 6.63
CA GLY A 376 10.85 19.06 5.92
C GLY A 376 10.67 18.63 4.46
N PHE A 377 10.98 17.36 4.14
CA PHE A 377 10.78 16.81 2.79
C PHE A 377 9.34 16.43 2.48
N CYS A 378 8.45 16.47 3.49
CA CYS A 378 7.02 16.30 3.33
C CYS A 378 6.27 17.33 4.19
N ALA A 379 5.00 17.59 3.85
CA ALA A 379 4.18 18.50 4.64
C ALA A 379 3.79 17.87 5.98
N GLU A 380 3.43 18.70 6.96
CA GLU A 380 3.03 18.23 8.28
C GLU A 380 1.89 17.21 8.23
N ALA A 381 0.87 17.51 7.42
CA ALA A 381 -0.26 16.62 7.20
C ALA A 381 0.14 15.25 6.61
N ASP A 382 1.26 15.16 5.88
CA ASP A 382 1.72 13.90 5.29
C ASP A 382 2.36 12.97 6.31
N TRP A 383 3.25 13.47 7.17
CA TRP A 383 3.84 12.62 8.21
C TRP A 383 2.87 12.33 9.35
N MET A 384 1.95 13.25 9.65
CA MET A 384 0.95 13.02 10.71
C MET A 384 -0.03 11.88 10.37
N ARG A 385 -0.48 11.77 9.12
CA ARG A 385 -1.32 10.63 8.69
C ARG A 385 -0.52 9.34 8.51
N ALA A 386 0.78 9.45 8.24
CA ALA A 386 1.63 8.30 7.96
C ALA A 386 1.68 7.27 9.10
N TYR A 387 1.53 7.68 10.36
CA TYR A 387 1.50 6.73 11.48
C TYR A 387 0.39 5.68 11.32
N GLN A 388 -0.84 6.11 10.99
CA GLN A 388 -1.94 5.18 10.76
C GLN A 388 -1.74 4.37 9.48
N GLU A 389 -1.26 5.00 8.41
CA GLU A 389 -0.99 4.31 7.14
C GLU A 389 0.08 3.23 7.28
N ILE A 390 1.09 3.46 8.13
CA ILE A 390 2.12 2.48 8.48
C ILE A 390 1.52 1.34 9.30
N ASN A 391 0.66 1.61 10.27
CA ASN A 391 -0.02 0.58 11.04
C ASN A 391 -0.91 -0.29 10.13
N ASP A 392 -1.73 0.33 9.29
CA ASP A 392 -2.59 -0.37 8.31
C ASP A 392 -1.74 -1.21 7.33
N PHE A 393 -0.55 -0.73 6.97
CA PHE A 393 0.38 -1.49 6.14
C PHE A 393 0.94 -2.72 6.87
N GLU A 394 1.43 -2.55 8.09
CA GLU A 394 2.01 -3.63 8.88
C GLU A 394 0.97 -4.68 9.30
N ASP A 395 -0.25 -4.26 9.61
CA ASP A 395 -1.39 -5.13 9.86
C ASP A 395 -1.68 -6.02 8.66
N GLN A 396 -1.67 -5.46 7.44
CA GLN A 396 -1.83 -6.25 6.22
C GLN A 396 -0.71 -7.27 6.00
N LEU A 397 0.52 -6.98 6.44
CA LEU A 397 1.62 -7.95 6.40
C LEU A 397 1.39 -9.07 7.41
N ALA A 398 1.04 -8.72 8.64
CA ALA A 398 0.78 -9.66 9.73
C ALA A 398 -0.40 -10.60 9.40
N ASP A 399 -1.53 -10.04 8.92
CA ASP A 399 -2.72 -10.79 8.47
C ASP A 399 -2.38 -11.79 7.35
N ALA A 400 -1.43 -11.45 6.48
CA ALA A 400 -0.95 -12.33 5.41
C ALA A 400 0.04 -13.42 5.89
N GLY A 401 0.43 -13.39 7.17
CA GLY A 401 1.33 -14.34 7.82
C GLY A 401 2.80 -13.91 7.82
N ALA A 402 3.12 -12.64 7.58
CA ALA A 402 4.48 -12.14 7.74
C ALA A 402 4.82 -11.93 9.22
N VAL A 403 6.03 -12.28 9.61
CA VAL A 403 6.63 -11.93 10.90
C VAL A 403 7.38 -10.62 10.70
N VAL A 404 6.78 -9.52 11.18
CA VAL A 404 7.38 -8.18 11.10
C VAL A 404 8.16 -7.92 12.39
N VAL A 405 9.44 -7.57 12.27
CA VAL A 405 10.31 -7.27 13.41
C VAL A 405 11.03 -5.94 13.16
N LYS A 406 10.85 -4.98 14.07
CA LYS A 406 11.33 -3.61 13.92
C LYS A 406 12.35 -3.25 14.99
N PHE A 407 13.47 -2.68 14.58
CA PHE A 407 14.58 -2.34 15.46
C PHE A 407 14.89 -0.85 15.40
N TRP A 408 14.90 -0.19 16.55
CA TRP A 408 15.52 1.12 16.71
C TRP A 408 16.85 0.95 17.45
N LEU A 409 17.97 1.18 16.78
CA LEU A 409 19.28 1.14 17.41
C LEU A 409 19.60 2.51 18.03
N ALA A 410 19.53 2.58 19.35
CA ALA A 410 19.80 3.77 20.15
C ALA A 410 21.25 3.80 20.61
N ILE A 411 21.92 4.94 20.41
CA ILE A 411 23.26 5.20 20.93
C ILE A 411 23.28 6.53 21.69
N SER A 412 24.25 6.72 22.58
CA SER A 412 24.47 8.01 23.23
C SER A 412 25.08 9.03 22.25
N GLN A 413 24.89 10.32 22.52
CA GLN A 413 25.53 11.38 21.73
C GLN A 413 27.06 11.26 21.80
N ASP A 414 27.61 10.85 22.93
CA ASP A 414 29.06 10.69 23.12
C ASP A 414 29.60 9.52 22.28
N GLU A 415 28.95 8.35 22.35
CA GLU A 415 29.35 7.20 21.52
C GLU A 415 29.18 7.50 20.02
N GLN A 416 28.18 8.29 19.62
CA GLN A 416 28.05 8.73 18.24
C GLN A 416 29.28 9.55 17.80
N LEU A 417 29.71 10.51 18.61
CA LEU A 417 30.88 11.36 18.32
C LEU A 417 32.15 10.52 18.19
N VAL A 418 32.41 9.64 19.15
CA VAL A 418 33.55 8.71 19.12
C VAL A 418 33.54 7.89 17.83
N ARG A 419 32.36 7.42 17.39
CA ARG A 419 32.23 6.66 16.14
C ARG A 419 32.44 7.51 14.89
N PHE A 420 32.04 8.77 14.89
CA PHE A 420 32.25 9.70 13.79
C PHE A 420 33.75 9.97 13.61
N GLU A 421 34.43 10.35 14.70
CA GLU A 421 35.88 10.59 14.71
C GLU A 421 36.67 9.35 14.29
N THR A 422 36.32 8.18 14.83
CA THR A 422 36.95 6.91 14.45
C THR A 422 36.79 6.64 12.95
N ARG A 423 35.61 6.88 12.37
CA ARG A 423 35.37 6.67 10.93
C ARG A 423 36.11 7.68 10.05
N ALA A 424 36.20 8.94 10.47
CA ALA A 424 36.96 9.97 9.77
C ALA A 424 38.47 9.64 9.76
N ASN A 425 38.97 9.02 10.82
CA ASN A 425 40.38 8.67 10.93
C ASN A 425 40.75 7.34 10.25
N GLU A 426 39.80 6.42 10.05
CA GLU A 426 40.05 5.13 9.39
C GLU A 426 39.93 5.19 7.85
N PRO A 427 41.01 4.93 7.07
CA PRO A 427 41.01 5.13 5.61
C PRO A 427 39.88 4.42 4.84
N HIS A 428 39.52 3.21 5.26
CA HIS A 428 38.48 2.39 4.62
C HIS A 428 37.07 2.62 5.18
N LYS A 429 36.88 3.62 6.06
CA LYS A 429 35.56 4.01 6.60
C LYS A 429 35.24 5.48 6.41
N ARG A 430 36.20 6.30 5.95
CA ARG A 430 36.03 7.73 5.67
C ARG A 430 34.79 8.05 4.84
N PHE A 431 34.53 7.25 3.81
CA PHE A 431 33.35 7.41 2.93
C PHE A 431 31.98 7.23 3.64
N LYS A 432 31.96 6.82 4.92
CA LYS A 432 30.74 6.60 5.71
C LYS A 432 30.36 7.77 6.60
N ILE A 433 31.06 8.90 6.50
CA ILE A 433 30.73 10.16 7.17
C ILE A 433 30.64 11.24 6.11
N THR A 434 29.55 12.00 6.15
CA THR A 434 29.19 13.08 5.23
C THR A 434 28.82 14.33 6.03
N ASP A 435 28.77 15.49 5.38
CA ASP A 435 28.34 16.74 6.02
C ASP A 435 26.88 16.66 6.51
N GLU A 436 26.06 15.79 5.89
CA GLU A 436 24.70 15.49 6.34
C GLU A 436 24.69 14.79 7.70
N ASP A 437 25.64 13.88 7.97
CA ASP A 437 25.72 13.19 9.26
C ASP A 437 25.99 14.16 10.43
N TRP A 438 26.84 15.17 10.20
CA TRP A 438 27.12 16.22 11.19
C TRP A 438 25.91 17.13 11.42
N ARG A 439 25.21 17.53 10.36
CA ARG A 439 23.97 18.30 10.45
C ARG A 439 22.87 17.54 11.21
N ASN A 440 22.70 16.25 10.92
CA ASN A 440 21.73 15.40 11.63
C ASN A 440 22.02 15.32 13.13
N ARG A 441 23.31 15.32 13.51
CA ARG A 441 23.73 15.34 14.91
C ARG A 441 23.33 16.63 15.62
N GLU A 442 23.46 17.80 14.98
CA GLU A 442 23.03 19.08 15.57
C GLU A 442 21.52 19.10 15.85
N ARG A 443 20.74 18.35 15.06
CA ARG A 443 19.29 18.20 15.20
C ARG A 443 18.84 17.06 16.11
N TRP A 444 19.73 16.57 16.99
CA TRP A 444 19.43 15.46 17.90
C TRP A 444 18.09 15.58 18.66
N PRO A 445 17.72 16.75 19.24
CA PRO A 445 16.46 16.89 19.97
C PRO A 445 15.21 16.72 19.09
N GLU A 446 15.32 17.01 17.79
CA GLU A 446 14.23 16.83 16.83
C GLU A 446 14.06 15.37 16.46
N TYR A 447 15.16 14.65 16.22
CA TYR A 447 15.15 13.21 16.00
C TYR A 447 14.67 12.45 17.24
N ALA A 448 15.10 12.82 18.45
CA ALA A 448 14.64 12.19 19.69
C ALA A 448 13.11 12.28 19.85
N ARG A 449 12.53 13.45 19.54
CA ARG A 449 11.07 13.64 19.52
C ARG A 449 10.39 12.80 18.43
N ALA A 450 10.88 12.86 17.19
CA ALA A 450 10.32 12.10 16.08
C ALA A 450 10.33 10.58 16.32
N VAL A 451 11.39 10.05 16.94
CA VAL A 451 11.52 8.64 17.29
C VAL A 451 10.56 8.24 18.41
N SER A 452 10.39 9.10 19.42
CA SER A 452 9.44 8.86 20.51
C SER A 452 8.02 8.77 19.95
N ASP A 453 7.62 9.74 19.15
CA ASP A 453 6.31 9.76 18.49
C ASP A 453 6.09 8.55 17.58
N MET A 454 7.14 8.14 16.84
CA MET A 454 7.13 6.93 16.04
C MET A 454 6.84 5.69 16.89
N ILE A 455 7.55 5.51 18.01
CA ILE A 455 7.38 4.35 18.87
C ILE A 455 5.97 4.35 19.46
N ASP A 456 5.52 5.48 20.03
CA ASP A 456 4.23 5.59 20.70
C ASP A 456 3.06 5.30 19.75
N ARG A 457 3.15 5.73 18.50
CA ARG A 457 2.06 5.60 17.52
C ARG A 457 2.11 4.32 16.69
N THR A 458 3.24 3.62 16.66
CA THR A 458 3.41 2.45 15.76
C THR A 458 3.98 1.22 16.44
N SER A 459 4.26 1.25 17.74
CA SER A 459 4.58 0.03 18.50
C SER A 459 3.29 -0.70 18.88
N THR A 460 2.67 -1.35 17.91
CA THR A 460 1.42 -2.10 18.08
C THR A 460 1.67 -3.49 18.68
N GLU A 461 0.60 -4.18 19.09
CA GLU A 461 0.69 -5.56 19.57
C GLU A 461 1.24 -6.51 18.49
N VAL A 462 0.80 -6.34 17.24
CA VAL A 462 1.19 -7.21 16.13
C VAL A 462 2.62 -6.94 15.65
N SER A 463 3.05 -5.68 15.64
CA SER A 463 4.38 -5.23 15.21
C SER A 463 4.99 -4.23 16.21
N PRO A 464 5.42 -4.66 17.40
CA PRO A 464 6.03 -3.77 18.37
C PRO A 464 7.44 -3.37 17.94
N TRP A 465 7.86 -2.19 18.40
CA TRP A 465 9.24 -1.74 18.27
C TRP A 465 10.14 -2.42 19.29
N THR A 466 11.33 -2.83 18.85
CA THR A 466 12.39 -3.29 19.74
C THR A 466 13.48 -2.23 19.82
N LEU A 467 13.61 -1.60 20.98
CA LEU A 467 14.70 -0.67 21.26
C LEU A 467 15.98 -1.43 21.59
N ILE A 468 17.05 -1.12 20.87
CA ILE A 468 18.35 -1.79 20.98
C ILE A 468 19.36 -0.78 21.54
N GLU A 469 19.84 -1.05 22.75
CA GLU A 469 20.93 -0.36 23.43
C GLU A 469 22.24 -0.66 22.69
N ALA A 470 22.68 0.28 21.87
CA ALA A 470 23.65 0.03 20.80
C ALA A 470 25.03 0.64 21.03
N ASP A 471 25.31 1.20 22.22
CA ASP A 471 26.66 1.68 22.56
C ASP A 471 27.64 0.50 22.52
N ASN A 472 27.28 -0.61 23.17
CA ASN A 472 27.98 -1.87 23.00
C ASN A 472 27.49 -2.64 21.77
N LYS A 473 28.22 -2.53 20.65
CA LYS A 473 27.92 -3.25 19.40
C LYS A 473 27.77 -4.76 19.57
N ARG A 474 28.47 -5.38 20.53
CA ARG A 474 28.37 -6.84 20.76
C ARG A 474 27.03 -7.20 21.37
N PHE A 475 26.59 -6.44 22.38
CA PHE A 475 25.28 -6.62 23.00
C PHE A 475 24.16 -6.42 21.97
N ALA A 476 24.19 -5.30 21.25
CA ALA A 476 23.19 -4.95 20.25
C ALA A 476 22.93 -6.06 19.22
N ARG A 477 24.01 -6.65 18.68
CA ARG A 477 23.92 -7.75 17.69
C ARG A 477 23.25 -9.00 18.24
N ILE A 478 23.52 -9.32 19.51
CA ILE A 478 22.92 -10.48 20.18
C ILE A 478 21.45 -10.22 20.46
N LYS A 479 21.09 -9.05 20.98
CA LYS A 479 19.68 -8.67 21.23
C LYS A 479 18.84 -8.68 19.94
N VAL A 480 19.40 -8.21 18.81
CA VAL A 480 18.76 -8.31 17.50
C VAL A 480 18.49 -9.77 17.11
N LEU A 481 19.51 -10.63 17.12
CA LEU A 481 19.37 -12.04 16.73
C LEU A 481 18.39 -12.80 17.65
N GLU A 482 18.47 -12.56 18.95
CA GLU A 482 17.59 -13.15 19.95
C GLU A 482 16.13 -12.75 19.73
N THR A 483 15.88 -11.46 19.47
CA THR A 483 14.54 -10.96 19.16
C THR A 483 13.98 -11.62 17.91
N ILE A 484 14.77 -11.71 16.83
CA ILE A 484 14.34 -12.39 15.59
C ILE A 484 13.98 -13.85 15.88
N CYS A 485 14.85 -14.58 16.59
CA CYS A 485 14.60 -15.99 16.91
C CYS A 485 13.33 -16.16 17.73
N ASN A 486 13.12 -15.35 18.77
CA ASN A 486 11.95 -15.45 19.64
C ASN A 486 10.65 -15.13 18.87
N ARG A 487 10.65 -14.09 18.04
CA ARG A 487 9.50 -13.72 17.21
C ARG A 487 9.17 -14.75 16.15
N LEU A 488 10.20 -15.34 15.55
CA LEU A 488 10.03 -16.36 14.53
C LEU A 488 9.55 -17.68 15.15
N GLU A 489 10.09 -18.08 16.30
CA GLU A 489 9.64 -19.28 17.02
C GLU A 489 8.17 -19.16 17.45
N ALA A 490 7.78 -18.05 18.08
CA ALA A 490 6.39 -17.80 18.47
C ALA A 490 5.39 -17.79 17.30
N ALA A 491 5.86 -17.53 16.07
CA ALA A 491 5.01 -17.57 14.86
C ALA A 491 5.02 -18.93 14.15
N LEU A 492 5.95 -19.82 14.49
CA LEU A 492 6.10 -21.15 13.91
C LEU A 492 5.51 -22.25 14.79
N ASP A 493 5.41 -22.00 16.09
CA ASP A 493 4.59 -22.76 17.03
C ASP A 493 3.09 -22.51 16.75
#